data_AF-A0A120K2K6-F1
#
_entry.id   AF-A0A120K2K6-F1
#
_cell.length_a   1.000
_cell.length_b   1.000
_cell.length_c   1.000
_cell.angle_alpha   90.00
_cell.angle_beta   90.00
_cell.angle_gamma   90.00
#
_symmetry.space_group_name_H-M   'P 1'
#
loop_
_entity.id
_entity.type
_entity.pdbx_description
1 polymer ?
#
loop_
_entity_poly.entity_id
_entity_poly.type
_entity_poly.pdbx_seq_one_letter_code
_entity_poly.pdbx_strand_id
1 'polypeptide(L)'
;MSEDETYNTINSSSHASWKMTKPLRSCVRCRRNKTKCNSAATRPEPCSSCAKKGVTCELEYVIPPQRSKELRSLYENVEYVRSKLEKLTDSCGQLLNYCRASVDTA
;
A
#
# COMPACT_ATOMS: atom_id res chain seq x y z
N MET A 1 40.02 0.50 3.00
CA MET A 1 39.47 0.87 1.68
C MET A 1 38.48 -0.22 1.35
N SER A 2 37.22 0.11 1.59
CA SER A 2 36.06 -0.78 1.68
C SER A 2 35.02 -0.22 0.71
N GLU A 3 34.40 -1.10 -0.07
CA GLU A 3 33.20 -0.96 -0.94
C GLU A 3 33.30 -2.20 -1.88
N ASP A 4 32.34 -3.14 -2.00
CA ASP A 4 30.90 -2.99 -2.11
C ASP A 4 30.14 -4.16 -1.45
N GLU A 5 29.15 -3.79 -0.64
CA GLU A 5 28.21 -4.70 0.03
C GLU A 5 27.11 -5.21 -0.93
N THR A 6 26.97 -6.53 -0.94
CA THR A 6 25.74 -7.34 -1.10
C THR A 6 24.43 -6.60 -1.40
N TYR A 7 24.03 -6.66 -2.67
CA TYR A 7 22.70 -6.28 -3.18
C TYR A 7 21.62 -7.35 -2.87
N ASN A 8 20.58 -6.89 -2.17
CA ASN A 8 19.22 -7.43 -2.08
C ASN A 8 19.01 -8.80 -1.42
N THR A 9 19.05 -8.80 -0.08
CA THR A 9 18.23 -9.70 0.73
C THR A 9 16.82 -9.13 0.84
N ILE A 10 15.89 -9.90 0.29
CA ILE A 10 14.44 -9.74 0.31
C ILE A 10 13.97 -9.24 1.67
N ASN A 11 13.47 -8.00 1.70
CA ASN A 11 12.93 -7.38 2.88
C ASN A 11 11.57 -7.99 3.24
N SER A 12 11.60 -9.20 3.81
CA SER A 12 10.51 -9.82 4.55
C SER A 12 10.38 -9.15 5.93
N SER A 13 10.13 -7.84 5.95
CA SER A 13 9.83 -7.14 7.19
C SER A 13 8.36 -7.28 7.51
N SER A 14 8.09 -8.29 8.32
CA SER A 14 6.96 -8.47 9.20
C SER A 14 6.72 -7.25 10.11
N HIS A 15 6.34 -6.10 9.55
CA HIS A 15 5.69 -5.04 10.31
C HIS A 15 4.18 -5.25 10.23
N ALA A 16 3.71 -6.34 10.84
CA ALA A 16 2.33 -6.42 11.29
C ALA A 16 2.15 -5.31 12.33
N SER A 17 1.76 -4.12 11.89
CA SER A 17 1.28 -3.05 12.75
C SER A 17 -0.02 -3.59 13.39
N TRP A 18 0.02 -3.87 14.69
CA TRP A 18 -1.07 -4.42 15.52
C TRP A 18 -2.30 -3.49 15.66
N LYS A 19 -2.62 -2.72 14.63
CA LYS A 19 -3.92 -2.04 14.51
C LYS A 19 -4.98 -3.14 14.52
N MET A 20 -5.68 -3.28 15.65
CA MET A 20 -6.72 -4.27 15.89
C MET A 20 -7.54 -4.52 14.62
N THR A 21 -7.28 -5.65 13.96
CA THR A 21 -8.05 -6.03 12.78
C THR A 21 -9.44 -6.40 13.30
N LYS A 22 -10.46 -5.70 12.79
CA LYS A 22 -11.84 -6.00 13.19
C LYS A 22 -12.25 -7.30 12.48
N PRO A 23 -12.85 -8.27 13.18
CA PRO A 23 -13.39 -9.46 12.54
C PRO A 23 -14.51 -9.05 11.60
N LEU A 24 -14.56 -9.67 10.41
CA LEU A 24 -15.63 -9.48 9.46
C LEU A 24 -16.99 -9.76 10.09
N ARG A 25 -18.04 -9.06 9.66
CA ARG A 25 -19.40 -9.23 10.21
C ARG A 25 -20.01 -10.60 9.95
N SER A 26 -19.58 -11.29 8.89
CA SER A 26 -20.04 -12.62 8.49
C SER A 26 -18.93 -13.66 8.63
N CYS A 27 -19.27 -14.89 9.04
CA CYS A 27 -18.33 -16.01 9.03
C CYS A 27 -17.90 -16.41 7.60
N VAL A 28 -16.78 -17.12 7.50
CA VAL A 28 -16.17 -17.56 6.25
C VAL A 28 -17.16 -18.37 5.41
N ARG A 29 -17.83 -19.35 6.03
CA ARG A 29 -18.82 -20.21 5.36
C ARG A 29 -19.97 -19.41 4.77
N CYS A 30 -20.62 -18.56 5.59
CA CYS A 30 -21.77 -17.79 5.14
C CYS A 30 -21.40 -16.79 4.03
N ARG A 31 -20.22 -16.18 4.10
CA ARG A 31 -19.71 -15.30 3.04
C ARG A 31 -19.48 -16.05 1.72
N ARG A 32 -18.80 -17.21 1.77
CA ARG A 32 -18.55 -18.06 0.58
C ARG A 32 -19.86 -18.54 -0.06
N ASN A 33 -20.82 -18.97 0.76
CA ASN A 33 -22.11 -19.45 0.30
C ASN A 33 -23.15 -18.34 0.08
N LYS A 34 -22.80 -17.06 0.28
CA LYS A 34 -23.72 -15.91 0.17
C LYS A 34 -25.03 -16.09 0.97
N THR A 35 -24.94 -16.64 2.17
CA THR A 35 -26.09 -16.88 3.07
C THR A 35 -26.14 -15.86 4.21
N LYS A 36 -27.34 -15.57 4.72
CA LYS A 36 -27.53 -14.64 5.85
C LYS A 36 -26.73 -15.13 7.07
N CYS A 37 -25.88 -14.26 7.60
CA CYS A 37 -25.03 -14.54 8.74
C CYS A 37 -25.33 -13.56 9.88
N ASN A 38 -25.51 -14.09 11.09
CA ASN A 38 -25.66 -13.32 12.32
C ASN A 38 -24.45 -13.48 13.26
N SER A 39 -23.29 -13.91 12.75
CA SER A 39 -22.11 -14.13 13.61
C SER A 39 -21.68 -12.87 14.35
N ALA A 40 -21.93 -11.66 13.83
CA ALA A 40 -21.64 -10.41 14.53
C ALA A 40 -22.37 -10.25 15.87
N ALA A 41 -23.55 -10.88 16.04
CA ALA A 41 -24.34 -10.80 17.26
C ALA A 41 -24.19 -12.06 18.15
N THR A 42 -23.84 -13.21 17.58
CA THR A 42 -23.77 -14.48 18.33
C THR A 42 -22.40 -14.78 18.91
N ARG A 43 -21.34 -14.07 18.51
CA ARG A 43 -19.98 -14.29 19.00
C ARG A 43 -19.94 -14.32 20.55
N PRO A 44 -19.23 -15.28 21.16
CA PRO A 44 -18.29 -16.24 20.55
C PRO A 44 -18.94 -17.48 19.91
N GLU A 45 -20.26 -17.65 20.05
CA GLU A 45 -20.99 -18.82 19.55
C GLU A 45 -21.14 -18.83 18.01
N PRO A 46 -21.30 -20.03 17.41
CA PRO A 46 -21.53 -20.15 15.98
C PRO A 46 -22.79 -19.41 15.55
N CYS A 47 -22.76 -18.83 14.35
CA CYS A 47 -23.95 -18.22 13.77
C CYS A 47 -25.06 -19.26 13.60
N SER A 48 -26.33 -18.83 13.59
CA SER A 48 -27.47 -19.74 13.55
C SER A 48 -27.46 -20.67 12.32
N SER A 49 -26.89 -20.23 11.19
CA SER A 49 -26.76 -21.08 10.00
C SER A 49 -25.72 -22.19 10.16
N CYS A 50 -24.60 -21.91 10.84
CA CYS A 50 -23.57 -22.90 11.13
C CYS A 50 -24.03 -23.86 12.24
N ALA A 51 -24.64 -23.33 13.30
CA ALA A 51 -25.19 -24.12 14.40
C ALA A 51 -26.22 -25.15 13.91
N LYS A 52 -27.20 -24.73 13.08
CA LYS A 52 -28.21 -25.63 12.50
C LYS A 52 -27.64 -26.77 11.65
N LYS A 53 -26.45 -26.58 11.07
CA LYS A 53 -25.78 -27.57 10.22
C LYS A 53 -24.74 -28.40 10.96
N GLY A 54 -24.46 -28.09 12.23
CA GLY A 54 -23.41 -28.75 13.00
C GLY A 54 -22.01 -28.54 12.41
N VAL A 55 -21.75 -27.39 11.77
CA VAL A 55 -20.46 -27.10 11.13
C VAL A 55 -19.71 -25.95 11.82
N THR A 56 -18.39 -25.95 11.71
CA THR A 56 -17.51 -24.92 12.26
C THR A 56 -17.86 -23.52 11.74
N CYS A 57 -17.85 -22.54 12.64
CA CYS A 57 -18.13 -21.14 12.33
C CYS A 57 -16.88 -20.27 12.49
N GLU A 58 -16.08 -20.17 11.43
CA GLU A 58 -14.82 -19.41 11.46
C GLU A 58 -14.99 -17.96 11.03
N LEU A 59 -14.27 -17.04 11.68
CA LEU A 59 -14.22 -15.62 11.36
C LEU A 59 -12.87 -15.27 10.76
N GLU A 60 -12.90 -14.51 9.67
CA GLU A 60 -11.71 -13.89 9.09
C GLU A 60 -11.68 -12.40 9.45
N TYR A 61 -10.48 -11.86 9.56
CA TYR A 61 -10.23 -10.48 9.93
C TYR A 61 -9.98 -9.62 8.69
N VAL A 62 -10.45 -8.38 8.71
CA VAL A 62 -10.18 -7.44 7.63
C VAL A 62 -8.75 -6.95 7.75
N ILE A 63 -7.93 -7.25 6.75
CA ILE A 63 -6.69 -6.53 6.49
C ILE A 63 -7.08 -5.25 5.73
N PRO A 64 -6.80 -4.05 6.26
CA PRO A 64 -7.09 -2.81 5.54
C PRO A 64 -6.39 -2.84 4.17
N PRO A 65 -7.10 -2.54 3.08
CA PRO A 65 -6.49 -2.53 1.75
C PRO A 65 -5.35 -1.50 1.71
N GLN A 66 -4.15 -1.94 1.32
CA GLN A 66 -2.97 -1.08 1.22
C GLN A 66 -2.93 -0.23 -0.07
N ARG A 67 -3.90 -0.41 -0.97
CA ARG A 67 -3.94 0.26 -2.28
C ARG A 67 -3.78 1.78 -2.19
N SER A 68 -4.36 2.41 -1.17
CA SER A 68 -4.26 3.87 -1.00
C SER A 68 -2.84 4.35 -0.66
N LYS A 69 -2.01 3.48 -0.05
CA LYS A 69 -0.62 3.80 0.28
C LYS A 69 0.28 3.68 -0.96
N GLU A 70 0.11 2.60 -1.73
CA GLU A 70 0.87 2.37 -2.97
C GLU A 70 0.60 3.46 -4.01
N LEU A 71 -0.67 3.82 -4.21
CA LEU A 71 -1.05 4.88 -5.15
C LEU A 71 -0.50 6.25 -4.72
N ARG A 72 -0.49 6.53 -3.42
CA ARG A 72 0.07 7.76 -2.88
C ARG A 72 1.58 7.84 -3.11
N SER A 73 2.30 6.76 -2.80
CA SER A 73 3.73 6.65 -3.06
C SER A 73 4.05 6.87 -4.54
N LEU A 74 3.26 6.27 -5.44
CA LEU A 74 3.44 6.48 -6.87
C LEU A 74 3.27 7.95 -7.26
N TYR A 75 2.23 8.63 -6.74
CA TYR A 75 1.99 10.04 -7.00
C TYR A 75 3.15 10.93 -6.50
N GLU A 76 3.63 10.69 -5.27
CA GLU A 76 4.76 11.39 -4.68
C GLU A 76 6.04 11.22 -5.52
N ASN A 77 6.30 10.01 -6.01
CA ASN A 77 7.46 9.72 -6.85
C ASN A 77 7.37 10.41 -8.22
N VAL A 78 6.19 10.43 -8.85
CA VAL A 78 5.98 11.12 -10.13
C VAL A 78 6.21 12.62 -9.97
N GLU A 79 5.65 13.23 -8.92
CA GLU A 79 5.85 14.66 -8.66
C GLU A 79 7.32 14.99 -8.34
N TYR A 80 7.99 14.12 -7.60
CA TYR A 80 9.42 14.27 -7.32
C TYR A 80 10.26 14.28 -8.61
N VAL A 81 10.03 13.33 -9.52
CA VAL A 81 10.72 13.27 -10.81
C VAL A 81 10.42 14.50 -11.66
N ARG A 82 9.14 14.90 -11.74
CA ARG A 82 8.71 16.11 -12.46
C ARG A 82 9.45 17.35 -11.98
N SER A 83 9.48 17.58 -10.66
CA SER A 83 10.16 18.73 -10.06
C SER A 83 11.68 18.73 -10.32
N LYS A 84 12.32 17.56 -10.35
CA LYS A 84 13.75 17.45 -10.66
C LYS A 84 14.04 17.75 -12.12
N LEU A 85 13.20 17.29 -13.04
CA LEU A 85 13.32 17.59 -14.46
C LEU A 85 13.14 19.07 -14.74
N GLU A 86 12.12 19.72 -14.16
CA GLU A 86 11.92 21.16 -14.30
C GLU A 86 13.15 21.96 -13.85
N LYS A 87 13.70 21.65 -12.67
CA LYS A 87 14.91 22.30 -12.17
C LYS A 87 16.12 22.11 -13.09
N LEU A 88 16.29 20.91 -13.64
CA LEU A 88 17.38 20.62 -14.59
C LEU A 88 17.19 21.40 -15.88
N THR A 89 15.98 21.42 -16.44
CA THR A 89 15.64 22.17 -17.64
C THR A 89 15.87 23.67 -17.46
N ASP A 90 15.42 24.23 -16.33
CA ASP A 90 15.63 25.65 -15.99
C ASP A 90 17.13 25.97 -15.87
N SER A 91 17.89 25.12 -15.18
CA SER A 91 19.34 25.29 -15.02
C SER A 91 20.06 25.24 -16.37
N CYS A 92 19.71 24.28 -17.22
CA CYS A 92 20.26 24.20 -18.59
C CYS A 92 19.90 25.43 -19.43
N GLY A 93 18.65 25.90 -19.34
CA GLY A 93 18.21 27.11 -20.05
C GLY A 93 18.99 28.35 -19.62
N GLN A 94 19.23 28.52 -18.32
CA GLN A 94 20.06 29.60 -17.79
C GLN A 94 21.50 29.51 -18.32
N LEU A 95 22.12 28.33 -18.27
CA LEU A 95 23.48 28.13 -18.79
C LEU A 95 23.60 28.46 -20.29
N LEU A 96 22.63 28.04 -21.10
CA LEU A 96 22.60 28.37 -22.53
C LEU A 96 22.49 29.87 -22.77
N ASN A 97 21.66 30.56 -21.98
CA ASN A 97 21.54 32.02 -22.06
C ASN A 97 22.85 32.72 -21.67
N TYR A 98 23.54 32.26 -20.62
CA TYR A 98 24.86 32.78 -20.24
C TYR A 98 25.90 32.58 -21.35
N CYS A 99 25.98 31.36 -21.90
CA CYS A 99 26.90 31.06 -23.00
C CYS A 99 26.62 31.95 -24.23
N ARG A 100 25.35 32.14 -24.59
CA ARG A 100 24.98 33.02 -25.70
C ARG A 100 25.38 34.47 -25.45
N ALA A 101 25.06 35.01 -24.27
CA ALA A 101 25.39 36.38 -23.91
C ALA A 101 26.90 36.64 -23.91
N SER A 102 27.73 35.64 -23.56
CA SER A 102 29.19 35.77 -23.60
C SER A 102 29.79 35.83 -25.01
N VAL A 103 29.09 35.26 -26.01
CA VAL A 103 29.53 35.26 -27.42
C VAL A 103 29.18 36.58 -28.11
N ASP A 104 28.08 37.23 -27.73
CA ASP A 104 27.63 38.50 -28.33
C ASP A 104 28.45 39.73 -27.87
N THR A 105 29.32 39.57 -26.86
CA THR A 105 30.18 40.64 -26.30
C THR A 105 31.65 40.57 -26.73
N ALA A 106 32.03 39.63 -27.59
CA ALA A 106 33.39 39.45 -28.12
C ALA A 106 33.46 39.78 -29.61
#